data_AF-A0A519YMI3-F1
#
_entry.id   AF-A0A519YMI3-F1
#
_cell.length_a   1.000
_cell.length_b   1.000
_cell.length_c   1.000
_cell.angle_alpha   90.00
_cell.angle_beta   90.00
_cell.angle_gamma   90.00
#
_symmetry.space_group_name_H-M   'P 1'
#
loop_
_entity.id
_entity.type
_entity.pdbx_description
1 polymer ?
#
loop_
_entity_poly.entity_id
_entity_poly.type
_entity_poly.pdbx_seq_one_letter_code
_entity_poly.pdbx_strand_id
1 'polypeptide(L)'
;MKRKFILIGCLMACFTFAFAQPKLVEKVTKKGNEIVIPYEKYVYPNGLTVVVHEDHSDPMVHVDVTYHVGSAREEIGKSGFAHFFEHMMFQG
;
A
#
# COMPACT_ATOMS: atom_id res chain seq x y z
N MET A 1 -22.12 33.47 14.86
CA MET A 1 -21.06 32.63 15.46
C MET A 1 -20.95 31.22 14.85
N LYS A 2 -22.05 30.51 14.54
CA LYS A 2 -22.02 29.13 14.03
C LYS A 2 -21.24 28.92 12.72
N ARG A 3 -21.25 29.89 11.78
CA ARG A 3 -20.48 29.82 10.52
C ARG A 3 -18.95 29.83 10.71
N LYS A 4 -18.44 30.56 11.70
CA LYS A 4 -16.99 30.58 12.00
C LYS A 4 -16.52 29.24 12.58
N PHE A 5 -17.34 28.59 13.41
CA PHE A 5 -17.05 27.25 13.93
C PHE A 5 -17.09 26.17 12.84
N ILE A 6 -18.02 26.26 11.88
CA ILE A 6 -18.09 25.34 10.73
C ILE A 6 -16.85 25.51 9.82
N LEU A 7 -16.42 26.76 9.53
CA LEU A 7 -15.21 26.99 8.73
C LEU A 7 -13.93 26.50 9.44
N ILE A 8 -13.80 26.69 10.76
CA ILE A 8 -12.65 26.21 11.52
C ILE A 8 -12.62 24.68 11.59
N GLY A 9 -13.78 24.04 11.78
CA GLY A 9 -13.90 22.57 11.73
C GLY A 9 -13.55 21.99 10.36
N CYS A 10 -13.95 22.65 9.28
CA CYS A 10 -13.60 22.27 7.91
C CYS A 10 -12.10 22.47 7.62
N LEU A 11 -11.50 23.54 8.15
CA LEU A 11 -10.07 23.82 8.03
C LEU A 11 -9.21 22.79 8.80
N MET A 12 -9.63 22.39 10.00
CA MET A 12 -8.97 21.33 10.77
C MET A 12 -9.11 19.96 10.11
N ALA A 13 -10.28 19.63 9.54
CA ALA A 13 -10.47 18.39 8.80
C ALA A 13 -9.58 18.33 7.54
N CYS A 14 -9.41 19.44 6.81
CA CYS A 14 -8.44 19.49 5.69
C CYS A 14 -6.99 19.29 6.15
N PHE A 15 -6.63 19.73 7.36
CA PHE A 15 -5.27 19.59 7.88
C PHE A 15 -4.93 18.14 8.27
N THR A 16 -5.90 17.34 8.73
CA THR A 16 -5.67 15.93 9.06
C THR A 16 -5.54 15.04 7.82
N PHE A 17 -6.26 15.35 6.73
CA PHE A 17 -6.14 14.61 5.47
C PHE A 17 -4.81 14.86 4.72
N ALA A 18 -4.16 16.00 4.95
CA ALA A 18 -2.88 16.33 4.31
C ALA A 18 -1.74 15.39 4.72
N PHE A 19 -1.77 14.84 5.95
CA PHE A 19 -0.73 13.95 6.46
C PHE A 19 -0.87 12.49 6.06
N ALA A 20 -2.00 12.08 5.47
CA ALA A 20 -2.26 10.69 5.10
C ALA A 20 -1.98 10.37 3.61
N GLN A 21 -1.50 11.35 2.84
CA GLN A 21 -1.34 11.17 1.39
C GLN A 21 -0.12 10.31 1.04
N PRO A 22 -0.24 9.40 0.06
CA PRO A 22 0.91 8.68 -0.47
C PRO A 22 1.82 9.62 -1.27
N LYS A 23 3.12 9.38 -1.17
CA LYS A 23 4.13 10.03 -2.01
C LYS A 23 4.45 9.14 -3.20
N LEU A 24 4.26 9.63 -4.43
CA LEU A 24 4.81 8.99 -5.62
C LEU A 24 6.34 9.05 -5.56
N VAL A 25 7.01 7.89 -5.59
CA VAL A 25 8.47 7.78 -5.50
C VAL A 25 9.12 7.33 -6.79
N GLU A 26 8.40 6.60 -7.65
CA GLU A 26 8.92 6.10 -8.91
C GLU A 26 7.78 5.93 -9.93
N LYS A 27 8.04 6.26 -11.19
CA LYS A 27 7.13 6.00 -12.30
C LYS A 27 7.91 5.46 -13.48
N VAL A 28 7.60 4.22 -13.86
CA VAL A 28 8.18 3.53 -15.00
C VAL A 28 7.17 3.55 -16.14
N THR A 29 7.59 4.06 -17.29
CA THR A 29 6.79 4.09 -18.51
C THR A 29 7.49 3.31 -19.60
N LYS A 30 6.73 2.62 -20.46
CA LYS A 30 7.27 1.91 -21.62
C LYS A 30 7.59 2.91 -22.75
N LYS A 31 8.83 2.89 -23.23
CA LYS A 31 9.34 3.69 -24.34
C LYS A 31 9.76 2.77 -25.48
N GLY A 32 9.08 2.89 -26.62
CA GLY A 32 9.39 2.12 -27.82
C GLY A 32 9.27 0.62 -27.60
N ASN A 33 10.30 -0.13 -27.99
CA ASN A 33 10.30 -1.60 -28.05
C ASN A 33 10.96 -2.29 -26.83
N GLU A 34 11.16 -1.58 -25.72
CA GLU A 34 11.73 -2.18 -24.51
C GLU A 34 10.77 -3.18 -23.86
N ILE A 35 11.33 -4.26 -23.32
CA ILE A 35 10.59 -5.26 -22.53
C ILE A 35 10.58 -4.77 -21.09
N VAL A 36 9.60 -3.93 -20.77
CA VAL A 36 9.36 -3.40 -19.43
C VAL A 36 7.87 -3.46 -19.09
N ILE A 37 7.56 -3.67 -17.82
CA ILE A 37 6.20 -3.56 -17.27
C ILE A 37 6.07 -2.13 -16.70
N PRO A 38 5.22 -1.26 -17.25
CA PRO A 38 4.99 0.08 -16.70
C PRO A 38 4.37 0.00 -15.31
N TYR A 39 4.82 0.82 -14.36
CA TYR A 39 4.20 0.87 -13.04
C TYR A 39 4.45 2.22 -12.35
N GLU A 40 3.67 2.48 -11.31
CA GLU A 40 3.86 3.58 -10.38
C GLU A 40 4.11 3.04 -8.97
N LYS A 41 5.09 3.58 -8.27
CA LYS A 41 5.42 3.21 -6.89
C LYS A 41 5.13 4.38 -5.97
N TYR A 42 4.40 4.10 -4.91
CA TYR A 42 4.01 5.04 -3.87
C TYR A 42 4.53 4.56 -2.52
N VAL A 43 4.86 5.51 -1.64
CA VAL A 43 5.18 5.25 -0.23
C VAL A 43 4.25 6.08 0.65
N TYR A 44 3.56 5.42 1.57
CA TYR A 44 2.69 6.05 2.55
C TYR A 44 3.47 6.48 3.80
N PRO A 45 2.93 7.42 4.59
CA PRO A 45 3.55 7.89 5.84
C PRO A 45 3.83 6.79 6.87
N ASN A 46 3.03 5.71 6.87
CA ASN A 46 3.23 4.54 7.73
C ASN A 46 4.30 3.56 7.22
N GLY A 47 4.98 3.87 6.11
CA GLY A 47 5.99 3.02 5.48
C GLY A 47 5.44 2.00 4.47
N LEU A 48 4.12 1.91 4.25
CA LEU A 48 3.55 1.01 3.24
C LEU A 48 4.00 1.44 1.84
N THR A 49 4.59 0.50 1.10
CA THR A 49 4.91 0.68 -0.32
C THR A 49 3.82 0.07 -1.16
N VAL A 50 3.28 0.83 -2.11
CA VAL A 50 2.27 0.36 -3.06
C VAL A 50 2.84 0.46 -4.47
N VAL A 51 2.77 -0.63 -5.23
CA VAL A 51 3.14 -0.68 -6.64
C VAL A 51 1.87 -0.90 -7.45
N VAL A 52 1.60 -0.02 -8.41
CA VAL A 52 0.40 -0.08 -9.25
C VAL A 52 0.84 -0.27 -10.70
N HIS A 53 0.34 -1.34 -11.31
CA HIS A 53 0.38 -1.58 -12.75
C HIS A 53 -1.06 -1.56 -13.26
N GLU A 54 -1.35 -0.67 -14.21
CA GLU A 54 -2.66 -0.60 -14.86
C GLU A 54 -2.59 -1.34 -16.21
N ASP A 55 -3.51 -2.28 -16.40
CA ASP A 55 -3.70 -3.03 -17.63
C ASP A 55 -5.20 -3.15 -17.92
N HIS A 56 -5.58 -2.96 -19.19
CA HIS A 56 -6.96 -3.02 -19.67
C HIS A 56 -7.21 -4.24 -20.58
N SER A 57 -6.31 -5.22 -20.58
CA SER A 57 -6.47 -6.47 -21.32
C SER A 57 -7.70 -7.27 -20.86
N ASP A 58 -8.00 -7.25 -19.56
CA ASP A 58 -9.11 -7.98 -18.93
C ASP A 58 -9.83 -7.12 -17.86
N PRO A 59 -11.15 -7.31 -17.63
CA PRO A 59 -11.90 -6.60 -16.60
C PRO A 59 -11.69 -7.23 -15.21
N MET A 60 -10.44 -7.34 -14.78
CA MET A 60 -10.04 -7.99 -13.53
C MET A 60 -9.12 -7.10 -12.72
N VAL A 61 -9.21 -7.19 -11.39
CA VAL A 61 -8.27 -6.56 -10.46
C VAL A 61 -7.55 -7.65 -9.68
N HIS A 62 -6.22 -7.59 -9.65
CA HIS A 62 -5.38 -8.43 -8.80
C HIS A 62 -4.77 -7.58 -7.70
N VAL A 63 -4.80 -8.10 -6.46
CA VAL A 63 -4.20 -7.46 -5.30
C VAL A 63 -3.32 -8.48 -4.59
N ASP A 64 -2.05 -8.14 -4.42
CA ASP A 64 -1.09 -8.90 -3.62
C ASP A 64 -0.59 -8.01 -2.47
N VAL A 65 -0.43 -8.62 -1.30
CA VAL A 65 0.18 -7.98 -0.13
C VAL A 65 1.31 -8.86 0.36
N THR A 66 2.53 -8.43 0.11
CA THR A 66 3.73 -9.10 0.60
C THR A 66 4.23 -8.46 1.89
N TYR A 67 4.43 -9.28 2.91
CA TYR A 67 5.10 -8.87 4.15
C TYR A 67 6.57 -9.23 4.08
N HIS A 68 7.44 -8.28 4.44
CA HIS A 68 8.88 -8.53 4.49
C HIS A 68 9.26 -9.29 5.77
N VAL A 69 8.71 -10.48 5.98
CA VAL A 69 8.95 -11.43 7.09
C VAL A 69 8.71 -12.86 6.61
N GLY A 70 9.24 -13.87 7.30
CA GLY A 70 9.03 -15.28 6.96
C GLY A 70 9.76 -16.21 7.92
N SER A 71 9.77 -17.51 7.60
CA SER A 71 10.36 -18.57 8.43
C SER A 71 11.85 -18.35 8.76
N ALA A 72 12.59 -17.64 7.89
CA ALA A 72 13.98 -17.29 8.11
C ALA A 72 14.24 -16.41 9.36
N ARG A 73 13.19 -15.84 9.96
CA ARG A 73 13.26 -15.00 11.17
C ARG A 73 12.64 -15.68 12.41
N GLU A 74 12.39 -16.99 12.34
CA GLU A 74 11.84 -17.74 13.46
C GLU A 74 12.89 -18.00 14.55
N GLU A 75 12.42 -18.09 15.80
CA GLU A 75 13.25 -18.46 16.94
C GLU A 75 13.35 -20.00 17.04
N ILE A 76 14.49 -20.48 17.53
CA ILE A 76 14.69 -21.91 17.82
C ILE A 76 13.61 -22.36 18.81
N GLY A 77 12.91 -23.45 18.48
CA GLY A 77 11.79 -23.96 19.27
C GLY A 77 10.43 -23.31 18.97
N LYS A 78 10.35 -22.35 18.04
CA LYS A 78 9.11 -21.72 17.54
C LYS A 78 8.99 -21.80 16.02
N SER A 79 9.39 -22.93 15.44
CA SER A 79 9.34 -23.13 14.00
C SER A 79 7.91 -23.28 13.47
N GLY A 80 7.66 -22.76 12.27
CA GLY A 80 6.37 -22.88 11.57
C GLY A 80 5.35 -21.80 11.94
N PHE A 81 5.72 -20.83 12.78
CA PHE A 81 4.83 -19.74 13.18
C PHE A 81 4.51 -18.79 12.03
N ALA A 82 5.48 -18.47 11.17
CA ALA A 82 5.22 -17.62 10.01
C ALA A 82 4.14 -18.22 9.10
N HIS A 83 4.27 -19.51 8.80
CA HIS A 83 3.31 -20.26 7.98
C HIS A 83 1.97 -20.48 8.72
N PHE A 84 2.01 -20.75 10.03
CA PHE A 84 0.80 -20.86 10.83
C PHE A 84 -0.01 -19.56 10.81
N PHE A 85 0.63 -18.41 11.00
CA PHE A 85 -0.06 -17.11 10.93
C PHE A 85 -0.58 -16.81 9.53
N GLU A 86 0.15 -17.17 8.47
CA GLU A 86 -0.35 -17.09 7.08
C GLU A 86 -1.68 -17.85 6.94
N HIS A 87 -1.78 -19.09 7.43
CA HIS A 87 -3.05 -19.81 7.43
C HIS A 87 -4.12 -19.12 8.25
N MET A 88 -3.79 -18.63 9.45
CA MET A 88 -4.75 -17.99 10.35
C MET A 88 -5.31 -16.67 9.80
N MET A 89 -4.58 -15.96 8.94
CA MET A 89 -5.07 -14.73 8.29
C MET A 89 -6.34 -14.95 7.44
N PHE A 90 -6.60 -16.19 7.02
CA PHE A 90 -7.77 -16.56 6.22
C PHE A 90 -8.83 -17.33 7.00
N GLN A 91 -8.66 -17.49 8.33
CA GLN A 91 -9.55 -18.30 9.17
C GLN A 91 -10.62 -17.51 9.94
N GLY A 92 -10.61 -16.17 9.91
CA GLY A 92 -11.70 -15.33 10.43
C GLY A 92 -11.97 -15.46 11.93
#